data_AF-A0A9J6EI27-F1
#
_entry.id   AF-A0A9J6EI27-F1
#
_cell.length_a   1.000
_cell.length_b   1.000
_cell.length_c   1.000
_cell.angle_alpha   90.00
_cell.angle_beta   90.00
_cell.angle_gamma   90.00
#
_symmetry.space_group_name_H-M   'P 1'
#
loop_
_entity.id
_entity.type
_entity.pdbx_description
1 polymer ?
#
loop_
_entity_poly.entity_id
_entity_poly.type
_entity_poly.pdbx_seq_one_letter_code
_entity_poly.pdbx_strand_id
1 'polypeptide(L)'
;MDPDCKPMEAPTIPPLFPRMRNTLFSTISTGINFNKYDIISVEVIASHLQMPFTSFDEMNWWDLLLQNLLRTKYAKATPVQKYAGKTTLACSDLMACT
;
A
#
# COMPACT_ATOMS: atom_id res chain seq x y z
N MET A 1 45.05 15.99 23.68
CA MET A 1 44.04 17.06 23.91
C MET A 1 43.38 17.29 22.57
N ASP A 2 42.48 16.39 22.19
CA ASP A 2 41.82 16.42 20.89
C ASP A 2 40.77 17.55 20.88
N PRO A 3 40.92 18.58 20.04
CA PRO A 3 40.13 19.81 20.13
C PRO A 3 38.78 19.76 19.41
N ASP A 4 38.26 18.58 19.06
CA ASP A 4 37.07 18.45 18.19
C ASP A 4 35.96 17.61 18.83
N CYS A 5 35.54 17.98 20.04
CA CYS A 5 34.23 17.57 20.55
C CYS A 5 33.16 18.47 19.92
N LYS A 6 32.77 18.19 18.67
CA LYS A 6 31.56 18.78 18.10
C LYS A 6 30.36 18.42 19.00
N PRO A 7 29.51 19.39 19.39
CA PRO A 7 28.31 19.08 20.14
C PRO A 7 27.45 18.11 19.34
N MET A 8 27.01 17.03 20.00
CA MET A 8 26.12 16.04 19.40
C MET A 8 24.81 16.74 19.02
N GLU A 9 24.48 16.74 17.72
CA GLU A 9 23.24 17.35 17.24
C GLU A 9 22.04 16.68 17.91
N ALA A 10 21.11 17.49 18.43
CA ALA A 10 19.93 17.00 19.11
C ALA A 10 19.06 16.20 18.12
N PRO A 11 18.45 15.07 18.55
CA PRO A 11 17.53 14.32 17.69
C PRO A 11 16.36 15.20 17.22
N THR A 12 16.20 15.35 15.92
CA THR A 12 15.07 16.09 15.34
C THR A 12 13.77 15.34 15.64
N ILE A 13 12.85 16.00 16.33
CA ILE A 13 11.50 15.48 16.55
C ILE A 13 10.67 15.72 15.27
N PRO A 14 10.10 14.68 14.64
CA PRO A 14 9.26 14.87 13.46
C PRO A 14 7.98 15.64 13.81
N PRO A 15 7.40 16.38 12.85
CA PRO A 15 6.13 17.07 13.07
C PRO A 15 5.02 16.09 13.40
N LEU A 16 4.09 16.53 14.25
CA LEU A 16 2.94 15.70 14.62
C LEU A 16 2.06 15.42 13.39
N PHE A 17 1.59 14.18 13.28
CA PHE A 17 0.69 13.80 12.19
C PHE A 17 -0.58 14.67 12.18
N PRO A 18 -1.08 15.04 10.99
CA PRO A 18 -2.35 15.73 10.87
C PRO A 18 -3.48 14.91 11.52
N ARG A 19 -4.21 15.50 12.47
CA ARG A 19 -5.35 14.84 13.12
C ARG A 19 -6.65 14.98 12.34
N MET A 20 -6.70 15.89 11.37
CA MET A 20 -7.89 16.12 10.57
C MET A 20 -8.05 15.06 9.48
N ARG A 21 -9.19 14.37 9.53
CA ARG A 21 -9.55 13.31 8.57
C ARG A 21 -9.44 13.75 7.11
N ASN A 22 -9.87 14.97 6.78
CA ASN A 22 -9.85 15.45 5.40
C ASN A 22 -8.43 15.65 4.86
N THR A 23 -7.49 16.01 5.73
CA THR A 23 -6.06 16.14 5.39
C THR A 23 -5.40 14.76 5.25
N LEU A 24 -5.90 13.73 5.94
CA LEU A 24 -5.39 12.37 5.79
C LEU A 24 -5.74 11.75 4.43
N PHE A 25 -6.92 12.07 3.88
CA PHE A 25 -7.40 11.55 2.60
C PHE A 25 -7.26 12.56 1.44
N SER A 26 -6.48 13.63 1.61
CA SER A 26 -6.16 14.56 0.51
C SER A 26 -5.12 13.93 -0.41
N THR A 27 -5.52 12.96 -1.23
CA THR A 27 -4.65 12.17 -2.08
C THR A 27 -4.71 12.63 -3.55
N ILE A 28 -3.63 12.36 -4.29
CA ILE A 28 -3.50 12.62 -5.74
C ILE A 28 -4.37 11.62 -6.51
N SER A 29 -5.05 12.09 -7.56
CA SER A 29 -5.83 11.23 -8.46
C SER A 29 -4.94 10.24 -9.21
N THR A 30 -5.48 9.07 -9.56
CA THR A 30 -4.79 8.08 -10.41
C THR A 30 -4.26 8.70 -11.70
N GLY A 31 -3.03 8.35 -12.09
CA GLY A 31 -2.39 8.90 -13.30
C GLY A 31 -3.05 8.44 -14.60
N ILE A 32 -2.83 9.19 -15.69
CA ILE A 32 -3.40 8.95 -17.04
C ILE A 32 -3.09 7.54 -17.56
N ASN A 33 -1.96 6.95 -17.14
CA ASN A 33 -1.49 5.64 -17.57
C ASN A 33 -1.89 4.49 -16.62
N PHE A 34 -2.78 4.70 -15.65
CA PHE A 34 -3.12 3.67 -14.66
C PHE A 34 -3.66 2.37 -15.28
N ASN A 35 -4.46 2.49 -16.35
CA ASN A 35 -5.00 1.33 -17.06
C ASN A 35 -3.93 0.48 -17.77
N LYS A 36 -2.73 1.03 -18.02
CA LYS A 36 -1.63 0.26 -18.63
C LYS A 36 -1.07 -0.78 -17.66
N TYR A 37 -1.27 -0.60 -16.36
CA TYR A 37 -0.82 -1.57 -15.37
C TYR A 37 -1.52 -2.92 -15.51
N ASP A 38 -2.74 -2.97 -16.08
CA ASP A 38 -3.44 -4.25 -16.29
C ASP A 38 -2.82 -5.12 -17.39
N ILE A 39 -1.99 -4.54 -18.26
CA ILE A 39 -1.33 -5.23 -19.36
C ILE A 39 0.00 -5.84 -18.90
N ILE A 40 0.51 -5.43 -17.74
CA ILE A 40 1.77 -5.95 -17.19
C ILE A 40 1.54 -7.39 -16.77
N SER A 41 2.30 -8.31 -17.38
CA SER A 41 2.32 -9.72 -17.00
C SER A 41 2.84 -9.89 -15.58
N VAL A 42 2.20 -10.75 -14.80
CA VAL A 42 2.60 -11.07 -13.43
C VAL A 42 3.02 -12.53 -13.37
N GLU A 43 4.22 -12.78 -12.87
CA GLU A 43 4.72 -14.12 -12.57
C GLU A 43 4.52 -14.42 -11.08
N VAL A 44 3.99 -15.61 -10.77
CA VAL A 44 3.70 -16.03 -9.40
C VAL A 44 4.29 -17.40 -9.16
N ILE A 45 5.13 -17.50 -8.13
CA ILE A 45 5.70 -18.76 -7.65
C ILE A 45 5.06 -19.06 -6.30
N ALA A 46 4.21 -20.09 -6.24
CA ALA A 46 3.53 -20.50 -5.02
C ALA A 46 3.24 -22.00 -5.04
N SER A 47 3.28 -22.65 -3.87
CA SER A 47 2.87 -24.05 -3.72
C SER A 47 1.38 -24.25 -4.06
N HIS A 48 0.57 -23.23 -3.77
CA HIS A 48 -0.84 -23.18 -4.14
C HIS A 48 -1.13 -21.85 -4.84
N LEU A 49 -1.50 -21.92 -6.12
CA LEU A 49 -1.87 -20.73 -6.88
C LEU A 49 -3.19 -20.16 -6.34
N GLN A 50 -3.14 -18.90 -5.92
CA GLN A 50 -4.34 -18.14 -5.62
C GLN A 50 -4.66 -17.22 -6.78
N MET A 51 -5.89 -17.32 -7.29
CA MET A 51 -6.34 -16.39 -8.33
C MET A 51 -6.38 -14.97 -7.76
N PRO A 52 -5.85 -13.98 -8.49
CA PRO A 52 -5.95 -12.58 -8.09
C PRO A 52 -7.42 -12.17 -8.03
N PHE A 53 -7.77 -11.25 -7.12
CA PHE A 53 -9.10 -10.65 -7.14
C PHE A 53 -9.22 -9.60 -8.24
N THR A 54 -10.43 -9.36 -8.72
CA THR A 54 -10.69 -8.34 -9.74
C THR A 54 -11.29 -7.05 -9.18
N SER A 55 -11.98 -7.12 -8.05
CA SER A 55 -12.59 -5.99 -7.35
C SER A 55 -12.38 -6.08 -5.84
N PHE A 56 -12.34 -4.94 -5.15
CA PHE A 56 -12.17 -4.91 -3.69
C PHE A 56 -13.30 -5.60 -2.94
N ASP A 57 -14.51 -5.64 -3.53
CA ASP A 57 -15.69 -6.29 -2.97
C ASP A 57 -15.53 -7.82 -2.85
N GLU A 58 -14.69 -8.44 -3.69
CA GLU A 58 -14.40 -9.89 -3.66
C GLU A 58 -13.47 -10.32 -2.51
N MET A 59 -12.86 -9.37 -1.80
CA MET A 59 -11.87 -9.68 -0.77
C MET A 59 -12.50 -9.97 0.59
N ASN A 60 -13.80 -9.70 0.77
CA ASN A 60 -14.49 -9.81 2.06
C ASN A 60 -13.69 -9.19 3.23
N TRP A 61 -13.07 -8.04 2.96
CA TRP A 61 -12.34 -7.27 3.95
C TRP A 61 -13.28 -6.66 4.98
N TRP A 62 -12.73 -6.28 6.14
CA TRP A 62 -13.51 -5.61 7.17
C TRP A 62 -14.09 -4.29 6.65
N ASP A 63 -15.36 -4.01 6.95
CA ASP A 63 -16.09 -2.80 6.54
C ASP A 63 -15.31 -1.49 6.78
N LEU A 64 -14.61 -1.38 7.90
CA LEU A 64 -13.81 -0.19 8.21
C LEU A 64 -12.67 0.03 7.22
N LEU A 65 -12.03 -1.05 6.75
CA LEU A 65 -10.98 -1.00 5.75
C LEU A 65 -11.58 -0.57 4.39
N LEU A 66 -12.70 -1.17 4.00
CA LEU A 66 -13.38 -0.82 2.75
C LEU A 66 -13.87 0.64 2.74
N GLN A 67 -14.43 1.12 3.85
CA GLN A 67 -14.83 2.53 3.99
C GLN A 67 -13.64 3.49 3.86
N ASN A 68 -12.48 3.13 4.41
CA ASN A 68 -11.28 3.96 4.28
C ASN A 68 -10.71 3.90 2.86
N LEU A 69 -10.78 2.75 2.19
CA LEU A 69 -10.38 2.61 0.79
C LEU A 69 -11.25 3.46 -0.16
N LEU A 70 -12.55 3.53 0.09
CA LEU A 70 -13.44 4.42 -0.67
C LEU A 70 -13.06 5.90 -0.47
N ARG A 71 -12.63 6.27 0.74
CA ARG A 71 -12.17 7.64 1.05
C ARG A 71 -10.86 8.00 0.38
N THR A 72 -9.96 7.05 0.13
CA THR A 72 -8.72 7.29 -0.62
C THR A 72 -8.94 7.45 -2.13
N LYS A 73 -10.17 7.22 -2.63
CA LYS A 73 -10.52 7.28 -4.06
C LYS A 73 -9.79 6.23 -4.91
N TYR A 74 -9.39 5.11 -4.29
CA TYR A 74 -8.82 3.98 -5.03
C TYR A 74 -9.92 3.15 -5.64
N ALA A 75 -10.19 3.37 -6.93
CA ALA A 75 -11.23 2.65 -7.66
C ALA A 75 -10.80 1.22 -8.05
N LYS A 76 -9.48 0.97 -8.18
CA LYS A 76 -8.96 -0.28 -8.72
C LYS A 76 -7.62 -0.64 -8.10
N ALA A 77 -7.44 -1.92 -7.78
CA ALA A 77 -6.19 -2.47 -7.29
C ALA A 77 -5.13 -2.54 -8.41
N THR A 78 -3.88 -2.22 -8.08
CA THR A 78 -2.73 -2.46 -8.96
C THR A 78 -2.41 -3.96 -9.04
N PRO A 79 -1.65 -4.43 -10.05
CA PRO A 79 -1.33 -5.86 -10.19
C PRO A 79 -0.78 -6.47 -8.91
N VAL A 80 0.24 -5.87 -8.29
CA VAL A 80 0.81 -6.37 -7.03
C VAL A 80 -0.23 -6.46 -5.91
N GLN A 81 -1.13 -5.49 -5.79
CA GLN A 81 -2.19 -5.51 -4.77
C GLN A 81 -3.16 -6.66 -5.00
N LYS A 82 -3.51 -6.96 -6.25
CA LYS A 82 -4.44 -8.06 -6.62
C LYS A 82 -3.95 -9.42 -6.13
N TYR A 83 -2.67 -9.70 -6.31
CA TYR A 83 -2.07 -10.97 -5.86
C TYR A 83 -1.79 -10.95 -4.36
N ALA A 84 -1.20 -9.86 -3.86
CA ALA A 84 -0.82 -9.75 -2.45
C ALA A 84 -2.01 -9.90 -1.51
N GLY A 85 -3.15 -9.27 -1.82
CA GLY A 85 -4.32 -9.30 -0.94
C GLY A 85 -4.83 -10.72 -0.68
N LYS A 86 -4.80 -11.62 -1.68
CA LYS A 86 -5.26 -13.01 -1.49
C LYS A 86 -4.24 -13.82 -0.69
N THR A 87 -2.95 -13.63 -0.94
CA THR A 87 -1.87 -14.29 -0.19
C THR A 87 -1.91 -13.93 1.29
N THR A 88 -2.10 -12.65 1.61
CA THR A 88 -2.21 -12.17 2.99
C THR A 88 -3.47 -12.69 3.68
N LEU A 89 -4.61 -12.76 2.97
CA LEU A 89 -5.84 -13.34 3.54
C LEU A 89 -5.73 -14.84 3.84
N ALA A 90 -4.88 -15.56 3.10
CA ALA A 90 -4.54 -16.95 3.41
C ALA A 90 -3.44 -17.09 4.47
N CYS A 91 -3.04 -15.99 5.13
CA CYS A 91 -1.98 -15.97 6.13
C CYS A 91 -0.66 -16.58 5.64
N SER A 92 -0.38 -16.47 4.34
CA SER A 92 0.85 -16.97 3.73
C SER A 92 1.87 -15.85 3.61
N ASP A 93 3.15 -16.20 3.76
CA ASP A 93 4.24 -15.27 3.51
C ASP A 93 4.28 -14.87 2.03
N LEU A 94 4.60 -13.60 1.76
CA LEU A 94 4.66 -13.03 0.42
C LEU A 94 5.97 -12.29 0.22
N MET A 95 6.67 -12.62 -0.88
CA MET A 95 7.70 -11.78 -1.47
C MET A 95 7.15 -11.20 -2.76
N ALA A 96 7.18 -9.87 -2.90
CA ALA A 96 6.72 -9.17 -4.08
C ALA A 96 7.83 -8.27 -4.63
N CYS A 97 8.00 -8.26 -5.95
CA CYS A 97 8.86 -7.34 -6.68
C CYS A 97 7.97 -6.58 -7.68
N THR A 98 8.15 -5.27 -7.77
CA THR A 98 7.35 -4.35 -8.60
C THR A 98 8.20 -3.66 -9.64
#